data_AF-A0A526YYS8-F1
#
_entry.id   AF-A0A526YYS8-F1
#
_cell.length_a   1.000
_cell.length_b   1.000
_cell.length_c   1.000
_cell.angle_alpha   90.00
_cell.angle_beta   90.00
_cell.angle_gamma   90.00
#
_symmetry.space_group_name_H-M   'P 1'
#
loop_
_entity.id
_entity.type
_entity.pdbx_description
1 polymer ?
#
loop_
_entity_poly.entity_id
_entity_poly.type
_entity_poly.pdbx_seq_one_letter_code
_entity_poly.pdbx_strand_id
1 'polypeptide(L)' 'MKGVYQHCAEHHLHRYLAEFDFRYSNRSAMGIEDNVRSLIALKGFKGRRLTYGGPRQSEA' A
#
# COMPACT_ATOMS: atom_id res chain seq x y z
N MET A 1 -13.91 -0.44 16.64
CA MET A 1 -14.47 0.84 16.11
C MET A 1 -15.73 0.51 15.31
N LYS A 2 -16.61 1.47 14.99
CA LYS A 2 -17.73 1.25 14.05
C LYS A 2 -17.27 1.62 12.63
N GLY A 3 -17.61 0.82 11.62
CA GLY A 3 -17.20 1.03 10.22
C GLY A 3 -16.09 0.06 9.77
N VAL A 4 -15.31 0.47 8.76
CA VAL A 4 -14.32 -0.39 8.06
C VAL A 4 -13.30 -1.05 8.99
N TYR A 5 -12.93 -0.40 10.11
CA TYR A 5 -11.98 -0.92 11.09
C TYR A 5 -12.65 -1.49 12.34
N GLN A 6 -13.53 -2.48 12.13
CA GLN A 6 -14.28 -3.09 13.23
C GLN A 6 -13.38 -3.77 14.28
N HIS A 7 -12.34 -4.49 13.83
CA HIS A 7 -11.34 -5.17 14.68
C HIS A 7 -10.09 -4.31 14.92
N CYS A 8 -10.28 -3.07 15.34
CA CYS A 8 -9.16 -2.21 15.71
C CYS A 8 -8.60 -2.62 17.07
N ALA A 9 -7.29 -2.85 17.12
CA ALA A 9 -6.49 -3.03 18.31
C ALA A 9 -5.27 -2.12 18.19
N GLU A 10 -4.58 -1.86 19.30
CA GLU A 10 -3.43 -0.94 19.33
C GLU A 10 -2.36 -1.29 18.28
N HIS A 11 -2.09 -2.59 18.10
CA HIS A 11 -1.14 -3.08 17.11
C HIS A 11 -1.57 -2.90 15.64
N HIS A 12 -2.78 -2.39 15.37
CA HIS A 12 -3.22 -2.00 14.02
C HIS A 12 -3.02 -0.51 13.73
N LEU A 13 -2.88 0.33 14.75
CA LEU A 13 -2.90 1.80 14.61
C LEU A 13 -1.82 2.31 13.66
N HIS A 14 -0.61 1.75 13.73
CA HIS A 14 0.49 2.16 12.85
C HIS A 14 0.20 1.90 11.36
N ARG A 15 -0.54 0.82 11.05
CA ARG A 15 -0.91 0.51 9.66
C ARG A 15 -1.94 1.48 9.13
N TYR A 16 -2.95 1.78 9.95
CA TYR A 16 -3.99 2.73 9.58
C TYR A 16 -3.43 4.14 9.40
N LEU A 17 -2.52 4.57 10.27
CA LEU A 17 -1.86 5.87 10.15
C LEU A 17 -1.09 5.98 8.83
N ALA A 18 -0.31 4.95 8.47
CA ALA A 18 0.41 4.91 7.20
C ALA A 18 -0.54 4.86 5.98
N GLU A 19 -1.63 4.10 6.07
CA GLU A 19 -2.65 4.01 5.01
C GLU A 19 -3.34 5.35 4.77
N PHE A 20 -3.76 6.02 5.84
CA PHE A 20 -4.45 7.31 5.74
C PHE A 20 -3.53 8.42 5.22
N ASP A 21 -2.29 8.48 5.71
CA ASP A 21 -1.29 9.40 5.18
C ASP A 21 -1.11 9.18 3.67
N PHE A 22 -0.90 7.92 3.25
CA PHE A 22 -0.74 7.61 1.83
C PHE A 22 -1.97 8.01 0.99
N ARG A 23 -3.19 7.65 1.43
CA ARG A 23 -4.43 7.90 0.68
C ARG A 23 -4.72 9.38 0.50
N TYR A 24 -4.56 10.17 1.55
CA TYR A 24 -4.91 11.58 1.49
C TYR A 24 -3.79 12.42 0.87
N SER A 25 -2.52 12.05 1.06
CA SER A 25 -1.39 12.77 0.46
C SER A 25 -1.22 12.47 -1.04
N ASN A 26 -1.68 11.31 -1.53
CA ASN A 26 -1.54 10.88 -2.93
C ASN A 26 -2.90 10.70 -3.63
N ARG A 27 -3.69 11.77 -3.74
CA ARG A 27 -5.02 11.75 -4.37
C ARG A 27 -5.11 12.69 -5.58
N SER A 28 -6.08 12.46 -6.47
CA SER A 28 -6.29 13.30 -7.67
C SER A 28 -6.47 14.78 -7.36
N ALA A 29 -7.09 15.13 -6.22
CA ALA A 29 -7.21 16.54 -5.81
C ALA A 29 -5.87 17.24 -5.53
N MET A 30 -4.78 16.49 -5.35
CA MET A 30 -3.41 17.00 -5.24
C MET A 30 -2.64 16.91 -6.57
N GLY A 31 -3.33 16.62 -7.69
CA GLY A 31 -2.74 16.38 -9.00
C GLY A 31 -2.03 15.03 -9.13
N ILE A 32 -2.23 14.11 -8.18
CA ILE A 32 -1.63 12.78 -8.20
C ILE A 32 -2.67 11.78 -8.71
N GLU A 33 -2.58 11.48 -10.00
CA GLU A 33 -3.43 10.49 -10.68
C GLU A 33 -2.88 9.06 -10.55
N ASP A 34 -3.70 8.08 -10.95
CA ASP A 34 -3.48 6.65 -10.73
C ASP A 34 -2.10 6.15 -11.16
N ASN A 35 -1.62 6.58 -12.32
CA ASN A 35 -0.29 6.19 -12.81
C ASN A 35 0.81 6.63 -11.85
N VAL A 36 0.79 7.89 -11.40
CA VAL A 36 1.80 8.41 -10.47
C VAL A 36 1.64 7.76 -9.11
N ARG A 37 0.40 7.61 -8.63
CA ARG A 37 0.07 6.98 -7.36
C ARG A 37 0.58 5.54 -7.27
N SER A 38 0.43 4.78 -8.36
CA SER A 38 0.92 3.39 -8.45
C SER A 38 2.46 3.33 -8.35
N LEU A 39 3.17 4.25 -9.01
CA LEU A 39 4.63 4.34 -8.94
C LEU A 39 5.11 4.68 -7.53
N ILE A 40 4.42 5.58 -6.82
CA ILE A 40 4.75 5.93 -5.42
C ILE A 40 4.54 4.72 -4.51
N ALA A 41 3.43 3.99 -4.68
CA ALA A 41 3.19 2.75 -3.94
C ALA A 41 4.31 1.73 -4.18
N LEU A 42 4.68 1.49 -5.44
CA LEU A 42 5.75 0.54 -5.81
C LEU A 42 7.11 0.89 -5.20
N LYS A 43 7.45 2.18 -5.09
CA LYS A 43 8.69 2.62 -4.43
C LYS A 43 8.76 2.14 -2.97
N GLY A 44 7.64 2.11 -2.25
CA GLY A 44 7.57 1.61 -0.87
C GLY A 44 7.74 0.10 -0.72
N PHE A 45 7.55 -0.66 -1.80
CA PHE A 45 7.73 -2.12 -1.82
C PHE A 45 9.16 -2.56 -2.13
N LYS A 46 10.09 -1.63 -2.38
CA LYS A 46 11.48 -1.96 -2.70
C LYS A 46 12.09 -2.86 -1.62
N GLY A 47 12.66 -3.99 -2.04
CA GLY A 47 13.30 -4.98 -1.15
C GLY A 47 12.33 -5.95 -0.44
N ARG A 48 11.03 -5.85 -0.69
CA ARG A 48 10.02 -6.79 -0.17
C ARG A 48 9.75 -7.89 -1.20
N ARG A 49 9.59 -9.13 -0.74
CA ARG A 49 9.22 -10.25 -1.61
C ARG A 49 7.75 -10.17 -1.96
N LEU A 50 7.42 -10.27 -3.25
CA LEU A 50 6.05 -10.41 -3.72
C LEU A 50 5.53 -11.85 -3.57
N THR A 51 6.43 -12.83 -3.71
CA THR A 51 6.12 -14.27 -3.67
C THR A 51 7.01 -15.01 -2.66
N TYR A 52 6.42 -16.03 -2.00
CA TYR A 52 7.14 -16.93 -1.09
C TYR A 52 8.10 -17.88 -1.83
N GLY A 53 7.80 -18.22 -3.09
CA GLY A 53 8.72 -18.91 -4.00
C GLY A 53 9.62 -17.92 -4.75
N GLY A 54 10.77 -18.40 -5.24
CA GLY A 54 11.57 -17.66 -6.23
C GLY A 54 10.76 -17.46 -7.53
N PRO A 55 11.22 -16.60 -8.45
CA PRO A 55 10.57 -16.45 -9.75
C PRO A 55 10.50 -17.83 -10.41
N ARG A 56 9.28 -18.28 -10.72
CA ARG A 56 9.10 -19.44 -11.59
C ARG A 56 9.65 -19.01 -12.95
N GLN A 57 10.75 -19.62 -13.40
CA GLN A 57 11.27 -19.36 -14.73
C GLN A 57 10.14 -19.71 -15.70
N SER A 58 9.58 -18.71 -16.38
CA SER A 58 8.68 -18.96 -17.49
C SER A 58 9.55 -19.53 -18.60
N GLU A 59 9.42 -20.82 -18.89
CA GLU A 59 9.99 -21.41 -20.10
C GLU A 59 9.44 -20.63 -21.30
N ALA A 60 10.36 -20.11 -22.11
CA ALA A 60 10.09 -19.47 -23.40
C ALA A 60 10.11 -20.53 -24.50
#